data_AF-A0A849TC01-F1
#
_entry.id   AF-A0A849TC01-F1
#
_cell.length_a   1.000
_cell.length_b   1.000
_cell.length_c   1.000
_cell.angle_alpha   90.00
_cell.angle_beta   90.00
_cell.angle_gamma   90.00
#
_symmetry.space_group_name_H-M   'P 1'
#
loop_
_entity.id
_entity.type
_entity.pdbx_description
1 polymer ?
#
loop_
_entity_poly.entity_id
_entity_poly.type
_entity_poly.pdbx_seq_one_letter_code
_entity_poly.pdbx_strand_id
1 'polypeptide(L)' 'MILGKSWQRFEAILFGYAEPLPDSIHAAYSLSVNEYNGKRSVQLIIRHWQ' A
#
# COMPACT_ATOMS: atom_id res chain seq x y z
N MET A 1 16.20 -16.72 -18.19
CA MET A 1 14.94 -16.11 -17.74
C MET A 1 15.29 -15.02 -16.75
N ILE A 2 15.23 -13.75 -17.15
CA ILE A 2 15.61 -12.62 -16.30
C ILE A 2 14.30 -12.05 -15.73
N LEU A 3 14.10 -12.18 -14.42
CA LEU A 3 12.98 -11.55 -13.72
C LEU A 3 13.36 -10.09 -13.45
N GLY A 4 12.82 -9.17 -14.24
CA GLY A 4 12.94 -7.74 -13.99
C GLY A 4 11.96 -7.31 -12.89
N LYS A 5 12.47 -6.78 -11.78
CA LYS A 5 11.64 -6.18 -10.73
C LYS A 5 11.29 -4.75 -11.17
N SER A 6 10.11 -4.56 -11.75
CA SER A 6 9.59 -3.22 -12.07
C SER A 6 9.31 -2.44 -10.78
N TRP A 7 9.65 -1.15 -10.74
CA TRP A 7 9.30 -0.26 -9.63
C TRP A 7 7.81 0.05 -9.71
N GLN A 8 7.03 -0.85 -9.13
CA GLN A 8 5.58 -0.75 -9.11
C GLN A 8 5.13 0.01 -7.87
N ARG A 9 4.32 1.05 -8.08
CA ARG A 9 3.65 1.78 -7.01
C ARG A 9 2.32 1.09 -6.73
N PHE A 10 2.00 0.95 -5.45
CA PHE A 10 0.73 0.40 -4.98
C PHE A 10 0.01 1.46 -4.17
N GLU A 11 -1.31 1.45 -4.22
CA GLU A 11 -2.12 2.25 -3.31
C GLU A 11 -1.93 1.73 -1.88
N ALA A 12 -1.88 2.64 -0.92
CA ALA A 12 -1.75 2.32 0.48
C ALA A 12 -2.87 2.99 1.28
N ILE A 13 -3.38 2.29 2.30
CA ILE A 13 -4.39 2.82 3.22
C ILE A 13 -3.94 2.60 4.66
N LEU A 14 -4.10 3.64 5.48
CA LEU A 14 -3.95 3.59 6.93
C LEU A 14 -5.33 3.78 7.56
N PHE A 15 -5.86 2.74 8.19
CA PHE A 15 -7.17 2.83 8.84
C PHE A 15 -7.07 3.57 10.18
N GLY A 16 -8.08 4.38 10.48
CA GLY A 16 -8.17 5.08 11.77
C GLY A 16 -7.25 6.30 11.90
N TYR A 17 -6.71 6.81 10.81
CA TYR A 17 -5.87 8.02 10.79
C TYR A 17 -6.50 9.06 9.85
N ALA A 18 -6.76 10.26 10.37
CA ALA A 18 -7.48 11.32 9.65
C ALA A 18 -6.57 12.50 9.27
N GLU A 19 -5.37 12.57 9.83
CA GLU A 19 -4.39 13.61 9.54
C GLU A 19 -3.56 13.23 8.30
N PRO A 20 -3.04 14.22 7.56
CA PRO A 20 -2.10 13.93 6.48
C PRO A 20 -0.80 13.33 7.03
N LEU A 21 -0.31 12.28 6.36
CA LEU A 21 1.01 11.73 6.63
C LEU A 21 2.11 12.66 6.09
N PRO A 22 3.31 12.64 6.69
CA PRO A 22 4.48 13.29 6.10
C PRO A 22 4.77 12.80 4.67
N ASP A 23 5.53 13.58 3.91
CA ASP A 23 5.90 13.25 2.52
C ASP A 23 6.62 11.89 2.37
N SER A 24 7.25 11.41 3.44
CA SER A 24 7.94 10.13 3.48
C SER A 24 7.88 9.54 4.88
N ILE A 25 7.54 8.26 4.97
CA ILE A 25 7.40 7.52 6.23
C ILE A 25 8.10 6.17 6.13
N HIS A 26 8.57 5.65 7.26
CA HIS A 26 8.96 4.24 7.34
C HIS A 26 7.80 3.45 7.93
N ALA A 27 7.21 2.53 7.14
CA ALA A 27 5.99 1.86 7.53
C ALA A 27 6.10 0.33 7.50
N ALA A 28 5.51 -0.31 8.51
CA ALA A 28 5.16 -1.72 8.48
C ALA A 28 3.80 -1.87 7.77
N TYR A 29 3.77 -2.67 6.71
CA TYR A 29 2.58 -2.87 5.88
C TYR A 29 2.32 -4.34 5.59
N SER A 30 1.05 -4.67 5.31
CA SER A 30 0.62 -5.97 4.80
C SER A 30 0.02 -5.82 3.40
N LEU A 31 0.30 -6.77 2.52
CA LEU A 31 -0.36 -6.87 1.21
C LEU A 31 -1.82 -7.32 1.38
N SER A 32 -2.72 -6.68 0.65
CA SER A 32 -4.13 -7.03 0.59
C SER A 32 -4.62 -6.96 -0.86
N VAL A 33 -5.69 -7.69 -1.17
CA VAL A 33 -6.40 -7.55 -2.44
C VAL A 33 -7.58 -6.61 -2.22
N ASN A 34 -7.59 -5.50 -2.94
CA ASN A 34 -8.75 -4.62 -3.01
C ASN A 34 -9.68 -5.13 -4.12
N GLU A 35 -10.93 -5.40 -3.78
CA GLU A 35 -11.99 -5.72 -4.73
C GLU A 35 -12.97 -4.55 -4.79
N TYR A 36 -12.84 -3.71 -5.82
CA TYR A 36 -13.70 -2.55 -6.01
C TYR A 36 -14.32 -2.56 -7.40
N ASN A 37 -15.65 -2.45 -7.47
CA ASN A 37 -16.42 -2.52 -8.72
C ASN A 37 -16.03 -3.73 -9.61
N GLY A 38 -15.82 -4.89 -8.99
CA GLY A 38 -15.42 -6.12 -9.68
C GLY A 38 -13.98 -6.16 -10.19
N LYS A 39 -13.17 -5.13 -9.95
CA LYS A 39 -11.73 -5.12 -10.24
C LYS A 39 -10.94 -5.55 -9.01
N ARG A 40 -9.94 -6.40 -9.23
CA ARG A 40 -8.99 -6.86 -8.20
C ARG A 40 -7.66 -6.16 -8.39
N SER A 41 -7.18 -5.47 -7.37
CA SER A 41 -5.85 -4.86 -7.36
C SER A 41 -5.12 -5.16 -6.05
N VAL A 42 -3.79 -5.04 -6.07
CA VAL A 42 -3.00 -5.11 -4.84
C VAL A 42 -3.02 -3.75 -4.16
N GLN A 43 -3.31 -3.76 -2.86
CA GLN A 43 -3.27 -2.60 -1.99
C GLN A 43 -2.39 -2.92 -0.77
N LEU A 44 -1.72 -1.90 -0.23
CA LEU A 44 -0.98 -2.00 1.03
C LEU A 44 -1.85 -1.49 2.18
N ILE A 45 -1.94 -2.26 3.26
CA ILE A 45 -2.55 -1.79 4.50
C ILE A 45 -1.42 -1.46 5.47
N ILE A 46 -1.30 -0.18 5.82
CA ILE A 46 -0.31 0.28 6.81
C ILE A 46 -0.80 -0.14 8.19
N ARG A 47 0.08 -0.83 8.94
CA ARG A 47 -0.19 -1.27 10.32
C ARG A 47 0.46 -0.34 11.34
N HIS A 48 1.63 0.17 11.00
CA HIS A 48 2.41 1.08 11.84
C HIS A 48 3.35 1.91 10.97
N TRP A 49 3.66 3.13 11.40
CA TRP A 49 4.63 4.01 10.73
C TRP A 49 5.36 4.89 11.74
N GLN A 50 6.56 5.33 11.37
CA GLN A 50 7.43 6.26 12.12
C GLN A 50 8.11 7.24 11.17
#